data_AF-A0AAD7CB36-F1
#
_entry.id   AF-A0AAD7CB36-F1
#
_cell.length_a   1.000
_cell.length_b   1.000
_cell.length_c   1.000
_cell.angle_alpha   90.00
_cell.angle_beta   90.00
_cell.angle_gamma   90.00
#
_symmetry.space_group_name_H-M   'P 1'
#
loop_
_entity.id
_entity.type
_entity.pdbx_description
1 polymer ?
#
loop_
_entity_poly.entity_id
_entity_poly.type
_entity_poly.pdbx_seq_one_letter_code
_entity_poly.pdbx_strand_id
1 'polypeptide(L)' 'MYSATEVSTRRRYVCPSCEKAFTTSSHLGRHSRVHTGEKKYKCDFEGCEYRCSRQDNLHAQ' A
#
# COMPACT_ATOMS: atom_id res chain seq x y z
N MET A 1 -26.89 10.71 26.03
CA MET A 1 -26.97 10.54 24.55
C MET A 1 -25.62 10.78 23.87
N TYR A 2 -24.53 10.20 24.39
CA TYR A 2 -23.23 10.23 23.70
C TYR A 2 -22.56 8.88 23.90
N SER A 3 -23.11 7.84 23.27
CA SER A 3 -22.46 6.53 23.26
C SER A 3 -21.57 6.45 22.02
N ALA A 4 -20.54 7.29 21.99
CA ALA A 4 -19.47 7.18 21.01
C ALA A 4 -18.47 6.15 21.54
N THR A 5 -18.37 5.00 20.88
CA THR A 5 -17.11 4.29 20.66
C THR A 5 -17.33 3.32 19.52
N GLU A 6 -17.24 3.90 18.33
CA GLU A 6 -16.67 3.33 17.12
C GLU A 6 -16.45 1.82 17.15
N VAL A 7 -17.16 1.11 16.26
CA VAL A 7 -16.81 -0.26 15.85
C VAL A 7 -15.30 -0.31 15.72
N SER A 8 -14.65 -1.00 16.66
CA SER A 8 -13.23 -1.32 16.62
C SER A 8 -13.00 -2.18 15.39
N THR A 9 -12.92 -1.51 14.23
CA THR A 9 -12.40 -2.12 13.03
C THR A 9 -11.01 -2.55 13.42
N ARG A 10 -10.82 -3.87 13.50
CA ARG A 10 -9.61 -4.57 13.87
C ARG A 10 -8.50 -4.31 12.84
N ARG A 11 -8.16 -3.05 12.61
CA ARG A 11 -7.06 -2.58 11.77
C ARG A 11 -5.81 -2.64 12.62
N ARG A 12 -5.27 -3.86 12.75
CA ARG A 12 -4.13 -4.16 13.62
C ARG A 12 -2.77 -3.86 12.98
N TYR A 13 -2.76 -3.42 11.74
CA TYR A 13 -1.54 -3.16 10.99
C TYR A 13 -1.43 -1.67 10.71
N VAL A 14 -0.75 -0.95 11.59
CA VAL A 14 -0.60 0.51 11.52
C VAL A 14 0.76 0.85 10.90
N CYS A 15 0.79 1.83 10.01
CA CYS A 15 2.03 2.35 9.46
C CYS A 15 2.73 3.27 10.48
N PRO A 16 3.99 3.02 10.85
CA PRO A 16 4.70 3.87 11.80
C PRO A 16 5.06 5.26 11.23
N SER A 17 5.05 5.42 9.90
CA SER A 17 5.47 6.68 9.25
C SER A 17 4.33 7.67 9.02
N CYS A 18 3.07 7.21 8.95
CA CYS A 18 1.91 8.07 8.68
C CYS A 18 0.63 7.62 9.38
N GLU A 19 0.74 6.70 10.34
CA GLU A 19 -0.33 6.23 11.23
C GLU A 19 -1.57 5.64 10.53
N LYS A 20 -1.46 5.36 9.23
CA LYS A 20 -2.52 4.68 8.48
C LYS A 20 -2.70 3.25 8.96
N ALA A 21 -3.95 2.91 9.28
CA ALA A 21 -4.32 1.59 9.78
C ALA A 21 -4.90 0.71 8.65
N PHE A 22 -4.38 -0.50 8.52
CA PHE A 22 -4.76 -1.51 7.54
C PHE A 22 -5.36 -2.73 8.22
N THR A 23 -6.22 -3.43 7.49
CA THR A 23 -6.87 -4.67 7.95
C THR A 23 -5.95 -5.89 7.83
N THR A 24 -4.93 -5.85 6.96
CA THR A 24 -3.99 -6.95 6.71
C THR A 24 -2.54 -6.48 6.68
N SER A 25 -1.62 -7.37 7.07
CA SER A 25 -0.17 -7.13 7.01
C SER A 25 0.31 -6.92 5.58
N SER A 26 -0.24 -7.66 4.61
CA SER A 26 0.09 -7.52 3.19
C SER A 26 -0.22 -6.11 2.66
N HIS A 27 -1.33 -5.51 3.09
CA HIS A 27 -1.66 -4.13 2.73
C HIS A 27 -0.69 -3.12 3.37
N LEU A 28 -0.31 -3.32 4.63
CA LEU A 28 0.69 -2.49 5.29
C LEU A 28 2.06 -2.60 4.62
N GLY A 29 2.51 -3.82 4.29
CA GLY A 29 3.79 -4.06 3.60
C GLY A 29 3.83 -3.53 2.17
N ARG A 30 2.70 -3.51 1.46
CA ARG A 30 2.59 -2.78 0.18
C ARG A 30 2.65 -1.28 0.39
N HIS A 31 1.96 -0.79 1.43
CA HIS A 31 1.92 0.63 1.74
C HIS A 31 3.28 1.20 2.14
N SER A 32 4.12 0.46 2.89
CA SER A 32 5.44 0.94 3.31
C SER A 32 6.36 1.31 2.13
N ARG A 33 6.17 0.68 0.96
CA ARG A 33 6.91 0.99 -0.28
C ARG A 33 6.68 2.42 -0.78
N VAL A 34 5.58 3.06 -0.37
CA VAL A 34 5.30 4.47 -0.70
C VAL A 34 6.28 5.40 0.01
N HIS A 35 6.68 5.05 1.24
CA HIS A 35 7.63 5.84 2.03
C HIS A 35 9.08 5.58 1.61
N THR A 36 9.42 4.34 1.24
CA THR A 36 10.78 4.00 0.77
C THR A 36 11.02 4.36 -0.68
N GLY A 37 9.97 4.67 -1.45
CA GLY A 37 10.06 4.92 -2.89
C GLY A 37 10.48 3.69 -3.70
N GLU A 38 10.45 2.49 -3.12
CA GLU A 38 10.86 1.26 -3.81
C GLU A 38 9.91 0.94 -4.98
N LYS A 39 10.44 1.05 -6.20
CA LYS A 39 9.74 0.73 -7.45
C LYS A 39 10.38 -0.50 -8.09
N LYS A 40 10.00 -1.68 -7.60
CA LYS A 40 10.56 -2.98 -8.02
C LYS A 40 10.02 -3.48 -9.35
N TYR A 41 8.85 -3.01 -9.77
CA TYR A 41 8.20 -3.51 -10.97
C TYR A 41 8.54 -2.59 -12.15
N LYS A 42 9.24 -3.15 -13.14
CA LYS A 42 9.56 -2.48 -14.41
C LYS A 42 8.48 -2.81 -15.43
N CYS A 43 8.13 -1.84 -16.27
CA CYS A 43 7.34 -2.12 -17.46
C CYS A 43 8.12 -3.07 -18.38
N ASP A 44 7.44 -4.07 -18.94
CA ASP A 44 8.02 -5.04 -19.89
C ASP A 44 7.97 -4.52 -21.34
N PHE A 45 7.48 -3.30 -21.55
CA PHE A 45 7.37 -2.70 -22.87
C PHE A 45 8.70 -2.08 -23.30
N GLU A 46 9.14 -2.45 -24.50
CA GLU A 46 10.36 -1.94 -25.11
C GLU A 46 10.34 -0.40 -25.22
N GLY A 47 11.37 0.25 -24.65
CA GLY A 47 11.49 1.70 -24.61
C GLY A 47 10.74 2.41 -23.47
N CYS A 48 10.07 1.67 -22.58
CA CYS A 48 9.40 2.25 -21.40
C CYS A 48 10.22 2.05 -20.13
N GLU A 49 10.89 3.10 -19.65
CA GLU A 49 11.67 3.05 -18.40
C GLU A 49 10.81 3.13 -17.13
N TYR A 50 9.49 3.09 -17.27
CA TYR A 50 8.57 3.25 -16.16
C TYR A 50 8.73 2.13 -15.13
N ARG A 51 8.99 2.53 -13.89
CA ARG A 51 8.98 1.65 -12.72
C ARG A 51 7.83 2.04 -11.80
N CYS A 52 7.04 1.07 -11.36
CA CYS A 52 5.99 1.29 -10.38
C CYS A 52 6.26 0.52 -9.08
N SER A 53 5.62 0.97 -8.01
CA SER A 53 5.66 0.31 -6.70
C SER A 53 4.62 -0.81 -6.56
N ARG A 54 3.75 -0.98 -7.57
CA ARG A 54 2.56 -1.85 -7.54
C ARG A 54 2.34 -2.61 -8.85
N GLN A 55 2.46 -3.93 -8.80
CA GLN A 55 2.29 -4.83 -9.95
C GLN A 55 0.96 -4.67 -10.69
N ASP A 56 -0.13 -4.33 -9.98
CA ASP A 56 -1.46 -4.10 -10.55
C ASP A 56 -1.53 -2.90 -11.52
N ASN A 57 -0.46 -2.10 -11.62
CA ASN A 57 -0.33 -0.98 -12.56
C ASN A 57 0.64 -1.29 -13.71
N LEU A 58 1.12 -2.53 -13.83
CA LEU A 58 1.77 -2.97 -15.07
C LEU A 58 0.67 -3.26 -16.07
N HIS A 59 0.80 -2.73 -17.28
CA HIS A 59 -0.03 -3.15 -18.40
C HIS A 59 0.03 -4.68 -18.49
N ALA A 60 -1.07 -5.33 -18.13
CA ALA A 60 -1.24 -6.75 -18.34
C ALA A 60 -1.27 -6.99 -19.85
N GLN A 61 -0.57 -8.04 -20.30
CA GLN A 61 -0.73 -8.59 -21.65
C GLN A 61 -2.18 -8.99 -21.89
#